data_AF-A0A177EB13-F1
#
_entry.id   AF-A0A177EB13-F1
#
_cell.length_a   1.000
_cell.length_b   1.000
_cell.length_c   1.000
_cell.angle_alpha   90.00
_cell.angle_beta   90.00
_cell.angle_gamma   90.00
#
_symmetry.space_group_name_H-M   'P 1'
#
loop_
_entity.id
_entity.type
_entity.pdbx_description
1 polymer ?
#
loop_
_entity_poly.entity_id
_entity_poly.type
_entity_poly.pdbx_seq_one_letter_code
_entity_poly.pdbx_strand_id
1 'polypeptide(L)'
;MLFSIETLKAYTQSKGIPDIEDEDLKILAQDLEYRLKELAQEASKFMMASKRSKLSIEDVNYALLSKEIDPLLGYNTSNSLVFKTIPGSNLYYVPDEELDLESILNSPLPKIPHKPVISKHWLAIEGVQPQIPQNPLPMERMPEIKKEDTLAAMKEDIEIRNHMKHLLSKELQLYYEKIVQFIKDKETVTLASDCLKNESGIQQLIPYFVHFFNEEILKNLRNGDYLVDIISVYESLIMNKMIFIEPYMHQMLPSLLTCVVGKSIGIIHKHPSEEELVNNSDEDTPGLSARRRASITIKYIYDTYSLSYTTLAPRVLNTLLKTWADSTKSPESHYGAIYCLCNLGEKVINGVVIQFKNEYLDKTDHIKYSLPINLLNKYTK
;
A
#
# COMPACT_ATOMS: atom_id res chain seq x y z
N MET A 1 -45.16 29.01 8.43
CA MET A 1 -44.96 28.84 9.89
C MET A 1 -45.00 27.36 10.19
N LEU A 2 -43.99 26.85 10.88
CA LEU A 2 -43.91 25.44 11.30
C LEU A 2 -44.92 25.11 12.40
N PHE A 3 -45.27 26.09 13.23
CA PHE A 3 -46.26 25.94 14.30
C PHE A 3 -47.63 26.46 13.86
N SER A 4 -48.67 25.65 14.08
CA SER A 4 -50.05 26.07 13.83
C SER A 4 -50.57 26.88 15.02
N ILE A 5 -51.45 27.85 14.75
CA ILE A 5 -52.10 28.66 15.79
C ILE A 5 -52.93 27.76 16.73
N GLU A 6 -53.55 26.71 16.18
CA GLU A 6 -54.31 25.71 16.95
C GLU A 6 -53.44 25.00 17.98
N THR A 7 -52.19 24.66 17.64
CA THR A 7 -51.23 24.04 18.57
C THR A 7 -50.91 24.96 19.75
N LEU A 8 -50.72 26.25 19.49
CA LEU A 8 -50.44 27.24 20.54
C LEU A 8 -51.67 27.51 21.41
N LYS A 9 -52.87 27.59 20.81
CA LYS A 9 -54.13 27.70 21.55
C LYS A 9 -54.37 26.49 22.47
N ALA A 10 -54.11 25.28 21.98
CA ALA A 10 -54.21 24.08 22.80
C ALA A 10 -53.22 24.11 23.97
N TYR A 11 -51.99 24.60 23.74
CA TYR A 11 -50.99 24.76 24.80
C TYR A 11 -51.43 25.80 25.86
N THR A 12 -51.94 26.96 25.45
CA THR A 12 -52.36 28.03 26.39
C THR A 12 -53.57 27.59 27.22
N GLN A 13 -54.53 26.88 26.60
CA GLN A 13 -55.64 26.23 27.30
C GLN A 13 -55.14 25.19 28.32
N SER A 14 -54.14 24.39 27.98
CA SER A 14 -53.54 23.41 28.92
C SER A 14 -52.90 24.07 30.14
N LYS A 15 -52.44 25.32 30.00
CA LYS A 15 -51.89 26.15 31.09
C LYS A 15 -52.94 26.98 31.82
N GLY A 16 -54.21 26.89 31.44
CA GLY A 16 -55.32 27.61 32.07
C GLY A 16 -55.46 29.06 31.64
N ILE A 17 -54.93 29.44 30.47
CA ILE A 17 -55.04 30.80 29.90
C ILE A 17 -55.88 30.72 28.61
N PRO A 18 -57.20 30.95 28.68
CA PRO A 18 -58.12 30.70 27.57
C PRO A 18 -58.20 31.84 26.54
N ASP A 19 -57.97 33.09 26.94
CA ASP A 19 -58.19 34.28 26.09
C ASP A 19 -56.88 34.97 25.73
N ILE A 20 -56.31 34.61 24.57
CA ILE A 20 -55.17 35.29 23.93
C ILE A 20 -55.56 35.63 22.49
N GLU A 21 -55.25 36.83 22.04
CA GLU A 21 -55.54 37.26 20.66
C GLU A 21 -54.74 36.47 19.63
N ASP A 22 -55.35 36.22 18.46
CA ASP A 22 -54.74 35.42 17.39
C ASP A 22 -53.48 36.06 16.79
N GLU A 23 -53.35 37.39 16.85
CA GLU A 23 -52.16 38.10 16.39
C GLU A 23 -50.96 37.89 17.32
N ASP A 24 -51.17 37.87 18.63
CA ASP A 24 -50.10 37.60 19.61
C ASP A 24 -49.57 36.17 19.47
N LEU A 25 -50.47 35.20 19.23
CA LEU A 25 -50.10 33.80 18.99
C LEU A 25 -49.27 33.64 17.70
N LYS A 26 -49.53 34.44 16.66
CA LYS A 26 -48.71 34.42 15.43
C LYS A 26 -47.31 34.93 15.70
N ILE A 27 -47.15 35.99 16.50
CA ILE A 27 -45.82 36.53 16.86
C ILE A 27 -45.05 35.48 17.66
N LEU A 28 -45.70 34.83 18.64
CA LEU A 28 -45.09 33.76 19.43
C LEU A 28 -44.69 32.56 18.55
N ALA A 29 -45.52 32.18 17.59
CA ALA A 29 -45.19 31.11 16.63
C ALA A 29 -43.93 31.41 15.82
N GLN A 30 -43.76 32.67 15.39
CA GLN A 30 -42.58 33.11 14.64
C GLN A 30 -41.31 33.07 15.50
N ASP A 31 -41.38 33.53 16.75
CA ASP A 31 -40.23 33.48 17.67
C ASP A 31 -39.84 32.02 17.99
N LEU A 32 -40.82 31.15 18.28
CA LEU A 32 -40.56 29.72 18.50
C LEU A 32 -39.91 29.04 17.29
N GLU A 33 -40.38 29.36 16.08
CA GLU A 33 -39.78 28.86 14.84
C GLU A 33 -38.33 29.35 14.67
N TYR A 34 -38.04 30.62 15.00
CA TYR A 34 -36.68 31.15 14.99
C TYR A 34 -35.79 30.39 15.98
N ARG A 35 -36.23 30.22 17.23
CA ARG A 35 -35.48 29.49 18.27
C ARG A 35 -35.22 28.03 17.90
N LEU A 36 -36.20 27.36 17.30
CA LEU A 36 -36.05 25.97 16.83
C LEU A 36 -35.00 25.86 15.72
N LYS A 37 -35.04 26.78 14.73
CA LYS A 37 -34.03 26.81 13.66
C LYS A 37 -32.64 27.10 14.19
N GLU A 38 -32.53 28.05 15.12
CA GLU A 38 -31.28 28.40 15.78
C GLU A 38 -30.69 27.20 16.54
N LEU A 39 -31.54 26.44 17.26
CA LEU A 39 -31.13 25.20 17.94
C LEU A 39 -30.71 24.11 16.96
N ALA A 40 -31.47 23.90 15.88
CA ALA A 40 -31.15 22.89 14.86
C ALA A 40 -29.82 23.18 14.14
N GLN A 41 -29.51 24.46 13.89
CA GLN A 41 -28.23 24.87 13.33
C GLN A 41 -27.08 24.57 14.29
N GLU A 42 -27.24 24.87 15.58
CA GLU A 42 -26.21 24.60 16.59
C GLU A 42 -25.98 23.09 16.77
N ALA A 43 -27.05 22.31 16.85
CA ALA A 43 -26.95 20.84 16.91
C ALA A 43 -26.28 20.25 15.65
N SER A 44 -26.52 20.84 14.48
CA SER A 44 -25.86 20.43 13.24
C SER A 44 -24.35 20.68 13.28
N LYS A 45 -23.88 21.73 13.96
CA LYS A 45 -22.43 21.96 14.15
C LYS A 45 -21.80 20.85 15.00
N PHE A 46 -22.46 20.44 16.09
CA PHE A 46 -22.01 19.31 16.93
C PHE A 46 -21.98 17.99 16.16
N MET A 47 -22.98 17.74 15.30
CA MET A 47 -23.03 16.57 14.41
C MET A 47 -21.84 16.56 13.43
N MET A 48 -21.58 17.69 12.77
CA MET A 48 -20.45 17.82 11.83
C MET A 48 -19.10 17.69 12.54
N ALA A 49 -18.95 18.31 13.72
CA ALA A 49 -17.76 18.17 14.56
C ALA A 49 -17.51 16.71 14.99
N SER A 50 -18.59 15.94 15.20
CA SER A 50 -18.56 14.51 15.50
C SER A 50 -18.31 13.62 14.27
N LYS A 51 -18.12 14.19 13.07
CA LYS A 51 -17.94 13.47 11.79
C LYS A 51 -19.10 12.50 11.47
N ARG A 52 -20.31 12.83 11.90
CA ARG A 52 -21.53 12.07 11.61
C ARG A 52 -22.39 12.80 10.60
N SER A 53 -23.20 12.06 9.84
CA SER A 53 -24.19 12.61 8.91
C SER A 53 -25.63 12.55 9.43
N LYS A 54 -25.86 11.81 10.53
CA LYS A 54 -27.16 11.71 11.20
C LYS A 54 -27.10 12.46 12.52
N LEU A 55 -28.07 13.35 12.72
CA LEU A 55 -28.26 14.10 13.95
C LEU A 55 -28.71 13.15 15.06
N SER A 56 -28.04 13.20 16.21
CA SER A 56 -28.39 12.42 17.39
C SER A 56 -29.05 13.29 18.47
N ILE A 57 -29.68 12.64 19.45
CA ILE A 57 -30.29 13.30 20.61
C ILE A 57 -29.22 14.06 21.41
N GLU A 58 -28.02 13.48 21.54
CA GLU A 58 -26.90 14.10 22.24
C GLU A 58 -26.47 15.42 21.59
N ASP A 59 -26.46 15.50 20.25
CA ASP A 59 -26.11 16.73 19.53
C ASP A 59 -27.07 17.89 19.88
N VAL A 60 -28.35 17.58 20.05
CA VAL A 60 -29.37 18.55 20.47
C VAL A 60 -29.20 18.94 21.94
N ASN A 61 -28.88 17.97 22.81
CA ASN A 61 -28.62 18.25 24.22
C ASN A 61 -27.36 19.11 24.41
N TYR A 62 -26.29 18.88 23.64
CA TYR A 62 -25.11 19.76 23.64
C TYR A 62 -25.44 21.17 23.13
N ALA A 63 -26.32 21.28 22.12
CA ALA A 63 -26.79 22.57 21.65
C ALA A 63 -27.63 23.33 22.69
N LEU A 64 -28.46 22.64 23.48
CA LEU A 64 -29.19 23.23 24.61
C LEU A 64 -28.25 23.71 25.71
N LEU A 65 -27.28 22.87 26.09
CA LEU A 65 -26.27 23.21 27.08
C LEU A 65 -25.43 24.43 26.66
N SER A 66 -25.08 24.54 25.37
CA SER A 66 -24.38 25.70 24.83
C SER A 66 -25.16 27.01 24.93
N LYS A 67 -26.49 26.93 25.10
CA LYS A 67 -27.39 28.08 25.28
C LYS A 67 -27.82 28.27 26.74
N GLU A 68 -27.19 27.54 27.67
CA GLU A 68 -27.54 27.56 29.09
C GLU A 68 -28.99 27.10 29.36
N ILE A 69 -29.52 26.23 28.48
CA ILE A 69 -30.83 25.59 28.64
C ILE A 69 -30.61 24.17 29.15
N ASP A 70 -31.44 23.76 30.12
CA ASP A 70 -31.40 22.40 30.65
C ASP A 70 -31.66 21.35 29.56
N PRO A 71 -30.89 20.25 29.54
CA PRO A 71 -31.04 19.21 28.53
C PRO A 71 -32.36 18.45 28.70
N LEU A 72 -32.89 17.95 27.59
CA LEU A 72 -34.12 17.17 27.61
C LEU A 72 -33.82 15.73 28.02
N LEU A 73 -34.36 15.32 29.17
CA LEU A 73 -34.24 13.97 29.71
C LEU A 73 -35.36 13.06 29.18
N GLY A 74 -35.12 11.75 29.18
CA GLY A 74 -36.12 10.73 28.81
C GLY A 74 -36.14 10.35 27.33
N TYR A 75 -35.26 10.91 26.50
CA TYR A 75 -35.12 10.54 25.09
C TYR A 75 -33.95 9.56 24.92
N ASN A 76 -34.25 8.36 24.41
CA ASN A 76 -33.25 7.33 24.10
C ASN A 76 -33.40 6.86 22.65
N THR A 77 -32.30 6.44 22.03
CA THR A 77 -32.29 5.90 20.65
C THR A 77 -32.86 4.49 20.58
N SER A 78 -32.84 3.73 21.69
CA SER A 78 -33.36 2.36 21.73
C SER A 78 -34.88 2.27 21.58
N ASN A 79 -35.60 3.29 22.07
CA ASN A 79 -37.06 3.33 22.07
C ASN A 79 -37.54 4.38 21.07
N SER A 80 -38.00 3.92 19.90
CA SER A 80 -38.62 4.82 18.93
C SER A 80 -39.98 5.29 19.46
N LEU A 81 -40.21 6.61 19.42
CA LEU A 81 -41.49 7.20 19.80
C LEU A 81 -42.54 6.89 18.72
N VAL A 82 -43.58 6.16 19.11
CA VAL A 82 -44.71 5.83 18.22
C VAL A 82 -45.89 6.74 18.57
N PHE A 83 -46.22 7.66 17.67
CA PHE A 83 -47.37 8.56 17.83
C PHE A 83 -48.66 7.82 17.46
N LYS A 84 -49.60 7.72 18.41
CA LYS A 84 -50.95 7.15 18.20
C LYS A 84 -51.98 8.29 18.06
N THR A 85 -52.96 8.11 17.18
CA THR A 85 -54.07 9.05 16.99
C THR A 85 -55.25 8.71 17.88
N ILE A 86 -55.95 9.74 18.38
CA ILE A 86 -57.23 9.55 19.08
C ILE A 86 -58.37 9.51 18.05
N PRO A 87 -59.17 8.42 17.99
CA PRO A 87 -60.26 8.31 17.02
C PRO A 87 -61.25 9.48 17.11
N GLY A 88 -61.55 10.10 15.97
CA GLY A 88 -62.47 11.24 15.90
C GLY A 88 -61.87 12.61 16.20
N SER A 89 -60.54 12.71 16.38
CA SER A 89 -59.83 13.98 16.55
C SER A 89 -58.52 13.99 15.76
N ASN A 90 -57.96 15.18 15.53
CA ASN A 90 -56.63 15.36 14.93
C ASN A 90 -55.51 15.35 16.00
N LEU A 91 -55.76 14.77 17.18
CA LEU A 91 -54.82 14.74 18.29
C LEU A 91 -53.96 13.48 18.26
N TYR A 92 -52.67 13.67 18.49
CA TYR A 92 -51.68 12.62 18.61
C TYR A 92 -51.18 12.56 20.05
N TYR A 93 -50.97 11.36 20.56
CA TYR A 93 -50.34 11.13 21.86
C TYR A 93 -49.27 10.05 21.75
N VAL A 94 -48.30 10.12 22.65
CA VAL A 94 -47.36 9.02 22.87
C VAL A 94 -47.93 8.19 24.01
N PRO A 95 -48.25 6.90 23.80
CA PRO A 95 -48.70 6.04 24.88
C PRO A 95 -47.58 5.86 25.90
N ASP A 96 -47.89 6.13 27.17
CA ASP A 96 -47.00 5.84 28.29
C ASP A 96 -47.42 4.50 28.88
N GLU A 97 -46.64 3.45 28.58
CA GLU A 97 -46.92 2.09 29.06
C GLU A 97 -46.26 1.89 30.42
N GLU A 98 -47.06 1.55 31.43
CA GLU A 98 -46.55 1.21 32.76
C GLU A 98 -45.71 -0.07 32.66
N LEU A 99 -44.44 0.02 33.08
CA LEU A 99 -43.51 -1.09 33.08
C LEU A 99 -43.44 -1.73 34.47
N ASP A 100 -43.57 -3.05 34.52
CA ASP A 100 -43.36 -3.81 35.74
C ASP A 100 -41.87 -3.90 36.09
N LEU A 101 -41.51 -3.53 37.32
CA LEU A 101 -40.12 -3.49 37.79
C LEU A 101 -39.50 -4.90 37.84
N GLU A 102 -40.28 -5.93 38.18
CA GLU A 102 -39.78 -7.31 38.21
C GLU A 102 -39.39 -7.78 36.81
N SER A 103 -40.16 -7.38 35.79
CA SER A 103 -39.85 -7.69 34.40
C SER A 103 -38.52 -7.09 33.93
N ILE A 104 -38.21 -5.86 34.36
CA ILE A 104 -36.96 -5.17 34.02
C ILE A 104 -35.77 -5.82 34.72
N LEU A 105 -35.92 -6.15 36.01
CA LEU A 105 -34.85 -6.78 36.79
C LEU A 105 -34.48 -8.17 36.25
N ASN A 106 -35.47 -8.90 35.75
CA ASN A 106 -35.26 -10.22 35.14
C ASN A 106 -34.84 -10.16 33.66
N SER A 107 -34.74 -8.95 33.07
CA SER A 107 -34.33 -8.81 31.67
C SER A 107 -32.86 -9.18 31.47
N PRO A 108 -32.51 -9.89 30.37
CA PRO A 108 -31.14 -10.28 30.12
C PRO A 108 -30.27 -9.07 29.78
N LEU A 109 -29.01 -9.12 30.21
CA LEU A 109 -28.02 -8.08 29.89
C LEU A 109 -27.83 -7.93 28.37
N PRO A 110 -27.63 -6.70 27.86
CA PRO A 110 -27.39 -6.47 26.44
C PRO A 110 -26.04 -7.06 26.01
N LYS A 111 -25.94 -7.44 24.75
CA LYS A 111 -24.68 -7.93 24.17
C LYS A 111 -23.70 -6.78 23.99
N ILE A 112 -22.47 -6.99 24.42
CA ILE A 112 -21.39 -6.01 24.29
C ILE A 112 -20.71 -6.20 22.93
N PRO A 113 -20.54 -5.14 22.12
CA PRO A 113 -19.81 -5.23 20.86
C PRO A 113 -18.32 -5.50 21.10
N HIS A 114 -17.65 -6.06 20.09
CA HIS A 114 -16.20 -6.23 20.14
C HIS A 114 -15.47 -4.88 20.21
N LYS A 115 -14.27 -4.89 20.79
CA LYS A 115 -13.40 -3.71 20.79
C LYS A 115 -13.06 -3.30 19.35
N PRO A 116 -12.95 -2.00 19.05
CA PRO A 116 -12.60 -1.52 17.72
C PRO A 116 -11.21 -2.00 17.32
N VAL A 117 -11.08 -2.55 16.11
CA VAL A 117 -9.82 -3.02 15.51
C VAL A 117 -9.67 -2.36 14.14
N ILE A 118 -8.43 -1.97 13.80
CA ILE A 118 -8.10 -1.39 12.49
C ILE A 118 -7.62 -2.49 11.56
N SER A 119 -8.30 -2.66 10.43
CA SER A 119 -7.84 -3.49 9.31
C SER A 119 -7.35 -2.60 8.18
N LYS A 120 -6.27 -3.00 7.50
CA LYS A 120 -5.64 -2.23 6.41
C LYS A 120 -5.67 -3.05 5.13
N HIS A 121 -5.94 -2.39 4.02
CA HIS A 121 -5.85 -2.97 2.68
C HIS A 121 -5.45 -1.89 1.66
N TRP A 122 -5.04 -2.33 0.47
CA TRP A 122 -4.75 -1.42 -0.64
C TRP A 122 -6.05 -0.92 -1.26
N LEU A 123 -6.31 0.39 -1.16
CA LEU A 123 -7.43 1.03 -1.85
C LEU A 123 -7.11 1.26 -3.34
N ALA A 124 -5.88 1.67 -3.64
CA ALA A 124 -5.42 1.90 -5.00
C ALA A 124 -3.91 1.65 -5.13
N ILE A 125 -3.50 1.16 -6.29
CA ILE A 125 -2.10 1.01 -6.72
C ILE A 125 -1.99 1.72 -8.06
N GLU A 126 -1.13 2.73 -8.17
CA GLU A 126 -0.96 3.54 -9.39
C GLU A 126 -2.29 4.11 -9.93
N GLY A 127 -3.18 4.53 -9.02
CA GLY A 127 -4.49 5.09 -9.36
C GLY A 127 -5.56 4.07 -9.76
N VAL A 128 -5.23 2.78 -9.83
CA VAL A 128 -6.18 1.69 -10.10
C VAL A 128 -6.57 0.99 -8.81
N GLN A 129 -7.88 0.79 -8.59
CA GLN A 129 -8.37 0.06 -7.42
C GLN A 129 -8.22 -1.45 -7.64
N PRO A 130 -7.47 -2.19 -6.79
CA PRO A 130 -7.36 -3.64 -6.93
C PRO A 130 -8.70 -4.30 -6.59
N GLN A 131 -9.03 -5.38 -7.30
CA GLN A 131 -10.26 -6.15 -7.08
C GLN A 131 -10.11 -7.10 -5.89
N ILE A 132 -10.10 -6.52 -4.69
CA ILE A 132 -10.13 -7.25 -3.42
C ILE A 132 -11.52 -7.13 -2.78
N PRO A 133 -11.95 -8.09 -1.94
CA PRO A 133 -13.29 -8.07 -1.32
C PRO A 133 -13.62 -6.80 -0.53
N GLN A 134 -12.60 -6.08 -0.05
CA GLN A 134 -12.74 -4.84 0.71
C GLN A 134 -12.98 -3.60 -0.16
N ASN A 135 -12.65 -3.66 -1.46
CA ASN A 135 -12.85 -2.55 -2.39
C ASN A 135 -14.21 -2.67 -3.07
N PRO A 136 -14.89 -1.53 -3.33
CA PRO A 136 -16.16 -1.53 -4.02
C PRO A 136 -15.98 -2.04 -5.45
N LEU A 137 -16.95 -2.80 -5.94
CA LEU A 137 -16.94 -3.24 -7.33
C LEU A 137 -17.23 -2.03 -8.24
N PRO A 138 -16.61 -1.93 -9.44
CA PRO A 138 -16.83 -0.81 -10.36
C PRO A 138 -18.31 -0.50 -10.68
N MET A 139 -19.20 -1.50 -10.56
CA MET A 139 -20.65 -1.35 -10.76
C MET A 139 -21.37 -0.60 -9.64
N GLU A 140 -20.77 -0.45 -8.45
CA GLU A 140 -21.43 0.23 -7.31
C GLU A 140 -21.40 1.77 -7.42
N ARG A 141 -20.75 2.33 -8.45
CA ARG A 141 -20.77 3.79 -8.73
C ARG A 141 -21.91 4.24 -9.65
N MET A 142 -22.76 3.34 -10.16
CA MET A 142 -23.93 3.74 -10.94
C MET A 142 -25.17 3.84 -10.03
N PRO A 143 -25.83 5.00 -9.92
CA PRO A 143 -27.23 5.02 -9.51
C PRO A 143 -28.03 4.15 -10.50
N GLU A 144 -28.91 3.30 -9.97
CA GLU A 144 -29.90 2.44 -10.63
C GLU A 144 -30.05 2.61 -12.16
N ILE A 145 -29.21 1.92 -12.95
CA ILE A 145 -29.48 1.68 -14.38
C ILE A 145 -29.31 0.19 -14.64
N LYS A 146 -30.32 -0.36 -15.32
CA LYS A 146 -30.65 -1.77 -15.52
C LYS A 146 -29.46 -2.61 -15.98
N LYS A 147 -29.33 -3.79 -15.37
CA LYS A 147 -28.36 -4.84 -15.69
C LYS A 147 -28.74 -5.53 -17.00
N GLU A 148 -27.87 -5.47 -18.01
CA GLU A 148 -27.78 -6.49 -19.06
C GLU A 148 -26.31 -6.93 -19.21
N ASP A 149 -26.15 -8.26 -19.26
CA ASP A 149 -25.03 -9.10 -19.68
C ASP A 149 -23.67 -9.04 -18.93
N THR A 150 -23.51 -10.01 -18.01
CA THR A 150 -22.35 -10.16 -17.10
C THR A 150 -21.64 -11.52 -17.22
N LEU A 151 -21.30 -11.96 -18.44
CA LEU A 151 -20.55 -13.22 -18.63
C LEU A 151 -19.32 -13.15 -19.56
N ALA A 152 -19.11 -12.04 -20.27
CA ALA A 152 -17.91 -11.85 -21.11
C ALA A 152 -16.82 -10.96 -20.47
N ALA A 153 -17.18 -10.09 -19.52
CA ALA A 153 -16.26 -9.09 -18.95
C ALA A 153 -15.34 -9.61 -17.82
N MET A 154 -15.58 -10.79 -17.26
CA MET A 154 -14.79 -11.30 -16.13
C MET A 154 -13.47 -11.99 -16.50
N LYS A 155 -13.17 -12.16 -17.80
CA LYS A 155 -11.94 -12.84 -18.26
C LYS A 155 -10.87 -11.91 -18.85
N GLU A 156 -11.16 -10.64 -19.10
CA GLU A 156 -10.20 -9.72 -19.74
C GLU A 156 -9.51 -8.73 -18.78
N ASP A 157 -9.97 -8.56 -17.54
CA ASP A 157 -9.40 -7.54 -16.61
C ASP A 157 -8.32 -8.05 -15.64
N ILE A 158 -7.88 -9.31 -15.77
CA ILE A 158 -6.71 -9.84 -15.02
C ILE A 158 -5.40 -9.53 -15.77
N GLU A 159 -5.48 -9.22 -17.06
CA GLU A 159 -4.42 -8.49 -17.72
C GLU A 159 -4.53 -7.03 -17.28
N ILE A 160 -3.84 -6.72 -16.17
CA ILE A 160 -3.18 -5.43 -15.99
C ILE A 160 -2.89 -4.91 -17.38
N ARG A 161 -3.54 -3.81 -17.79
CA ARG A 161 -3.33 -3.19 -19.09
C ARG A 161 -1.83 -2.95 -19.28
N ASN A 162 -1.15 -3.96 -19.80
CA ASN A 162 0.27 -3.95 -20.15
C ASN A 162 0.53 -3.03 -21.35
N HIS A 163 -0.50 -2.30 -21.78
CA HIS A 163 -0.47 -1.30 -22.83
C HIS A 163 -1.40 -0.11 -22.52
N MET A 164 -1.58 0.28 -21.25
CA MET A 164 -1.85 1.71 -21.04
C MET A 164 -0.59 2.41 -21.53
N LYS A 165 -0.60 2.87 -22.79
CA LYS A 165 0.31 3.89 -23.27
C LYS A 165 0.16 5.00 -22.24
N HIS A 166 1.07 5.06 -21.26
CA HIS A 166 1.12 6.18 -20.34
C HIS A 166 1.08 7.39 -21.25
N LEU A 167 0.16 8.33 -21.00
CA LEU A 167 0.06 9.55 -21.79
C LEU A 167 1.30 10.38 -21.44
N LEU A 168 2.43 9.93 -21.96
CA LEU A 168 3.73 10.40 -21.60
C LEU A 168 3.89 11.74 -22.29
N SER A 169 4.19 12.77 -21.52
CA SER A 169 4.48 14.08 -22.10
C SER A 169 5.69 13.95 -23.03
N LYS A 170 5.75 14.82 -24.04
CA LYS A 170 6.92 14.88 -24.94
C LYS A 170 8.22 15.09 -24.17
N GLU A 171 8.16 15.86 -23.08
CA GLU A 171 9.30 16.12 -22.20
C GLU A 171 9.78 14.86 -21.47
N LEU A 172 8.86 14.04 -20.94
CA LEU A 172 9.20 12.78 -20.29
C LEU A 172 9.74 11.74 -21.30
N GLN A 173 9.24 11.74 -22.55
CA GLN A 173 9.80 10.93 -23.63
C GLN A 173 11.25 11.33 -23.93
N LEU A 174 11.50 12.63 -24.13
CA LEU A 174 12.84 13.16 -24.38
C LEU A 174 13.79 12.89 -23.20
N TYR A 175 13.28 12.97 -21.96
CA TYR A 175 14.04 12.61 -20.77
C TYR A 175 14.44 11.13 -20.80
N TYR A 176 13.49 10.23 -21.05
CA TYR A 176 13.75 8.80 -21.17
C TYR A 176 14.79 8.50 -22.25
N GLU A 177 14.63 9.07 -23.45
CA GLU A 177 15.57 8.88 -24.57
C GLU A 177 16.98 9.37 -24.22
N LYS A 178 17.09 10.52 -23.55
CA LYS A 178 18.37 11.10 -23.14
C LYS A 178 19.07 10.24 -22.08
N ILE A 179 18.33 9.70 -21.10
CA ILE A 179 18.88 8.77 -20.10
C ILE A 179 19.37 7.47 -20.77
N VAL A 180 18.60 6.91 -21.71
CA VAL A 180 18.99 5.72 -22.47
C VAL A 180 20.26 5.96 -23.28
N GLN A 181 20.43 7.16 -23.86
CA GLN A 181 21.66 7.55 -24.55
C GLN A 181 22.84 7.66 -23.57
N PHE A 182 22.65 8.28 -22.41
CA PHE A 182 23.71 8.43 -21.40
C PHE A 182 24.18 7.11 -20.81
N ILE A 183 23.30 6.11 -20.71
CA ILE A 183 23.70 4.77 -20.24
C ILE A 183 24.70 4.12 -21.21
N LYS A 184 24.66 4.43 -22.51
CA LYS A 184 25.58 3.85 -23.52
C LYS A 184 26.97 4.48 -23.52
N ASP A 185 27.11 5.68 -22.95
CA ASP A 185 28.37 6.42 -22.95
C ASP A 185 28.99 6.46 -21.55
N LYS A 186 30.18 5.86 -21.42
CA LYS A 186 30.85 5.58 -20.13
C LYS A 186 31.05 6.84 -19.27
N GLU A 187 31.27 8.00 -19.88
CA GLU A 187 31.51 9.25 -19.16
C GLU A 187 30.23 9.85 -18.54
N THR A 188 29.07 9.53 -19.12
CA THR A 188 27.78 10.12 -18.72
C THR A 188 26.92 9.21 -17.82
N VAL A 189 27.36 7.98 -17.57
CA VAL A 189 26.67 7.02 -16.68
C VAL A 189 26.51 7.54 -15.25
N THR A 190 27.52 8.25 -14.72
CA THR A 190 27.48 8.84 -13.38
C THR A 190 26.40 9.92 -13.28
N LEU A 191 26.31 10.78 -14.30
CA LEU A 191 25.27 11.80 -14.42
C LEU A 191 23.87 11.16 -14.50
N ALA A 192 23.70 10.10 -15.31
CA ALA A 192 22.44 9.38 -15.40
C ALA A 192 22.01 8.76 -14.05
N SER A 193 22.98 8.21 -13.31
CA SER A 193 22.76 7.65 -11.97
C SER A 193 22.28 8.72 -10.97
N ASP A 194 22.96 9.86 -10.93
CA ASP A 194 22.59 10.98 -10.05
C ASP A 194 21.24 11.60 -10.43
N CYS A 195 20.91 11.68 -11.73
CA CYS A 195 19.60 12.09 -12.20
C CYS A 195 18.51 11.15 -11.68
N LEU A 196 18.60 9.84 -11.92
CA LEU A 196 17.56 8.90 -11.50
C LEU A 196 17.41 8.79 -9.97
N LYS A 197 18.48 9.07 -9.22
CA LYS A 197 18.46 9.03 -7.75
C LYS A 197 17.72 10.20 -7.12
N ASN A 198 17.82 11.39 -7.71
CA ASN A 198 17.31 12.64 -7.12
C ASN A 198 16.03 13.15 -7.81
N GLU A 199 15.75 12.74 -9.04
CA GLU A 199 14.60 13.24 -9.80
C GLU A 199 13.27 12.80 -9.18
N SER A 200 12.30 13.72 -9.19
CA SER A 200 10.93 13.46 -8.75
C SER A 200 9.99 13.57 -9.96
N GLY A 201 8.87 12.84 -9.95
CA GLY A 201 7.91 12.90 -11.07
C GLY A 201 8.18 11.93 -12.23
N ILE A 202 9.21 11.08 -12.13
CA ILE A 202 9.48 10.01 -13.11
C ILE A 202 8.65 8.74 -12.88
N GLN A 203 7.63 8.77 -12.01
CA GLN A 203 6.83 7.59 -11.63
C GLN A 203 6.19 6.89 -12.85
N GLN A 204 5.75 7.66 -13.85
CA GLN A 204 5.18 7.11 -15.09
C GLN A 204 6.22 6.42 -15.98
N LEU A 205 7.50 6.75 -15.83
CA LEU A 205 8.60 6.15 -16.60
C LEU A 205 9.12 4.84 -16.00
N ILE A 206 8.77 4.54 -14.74
CA ILE A 206 9.30 3.37 -14.02
C ILE A 206 9.02 2.04 -14.70
N PRO A 207 7.81 1.74 -15.19
CA PRO A 207 7.57 0.50 -15.93
C PRO A 207 8.49 0.36 -17.15
N TYR A 208 8.71 1.46 -17.86
CA TYR A 208 9.55 1.50 -19.05
C TYR A 208 11.03 1.32 -18.71
N PHE A 209 11.52 1.98 -17.67
CA PHE A 209 12.89 1.80 -17.18
C PHE A 209 13.12 0.37 -16.68
N VAL A 210 12.22 -0.19 -15.88
CA VAL A 210 12.34 -1.57 -15.38
C VAL A 210 12.36 -2.56 -16.53
N HIS A 211 11.48 -2.40 -17.53
CA HIS A 211 11.49 -3.23 -18.73
C HIS A 211 12.78 -3.07 -19.53
N PHE A 212 13.23 -1.85 -19.78
CA PHE A 212 14.48 -1.54 -20.49
C PHE A 212 15.70 -2.17 -19.81
N PHE A 213 15.85 -1.98 -18.49
CA PHE A 213 16.96 -2.57 -17.74
C PHE A 213 16.92 -4.09 -17.76
N ASN A 214 15.73 -4.70 -17.62
CA ASN A 214 15.57 -6.14 -17.68
C ASN A 214 15.99 -6.71 -19.04
N GLU A 215 15.62 -6.04 -20.14
CA GLU A 215 16.03 -6.46 -21.48
C GLU A 215 17.53 -6.27 -21.73
N GLU A 216 18.09 -5.11 -21.36
CA GLU A 216 19.50 -4.81 -21.59
C GLU A 216 20.43 -5.73 -20.80
N ILE A 217 20.06 -6.05 -19.55
CA ILE A 217 20.77 -7.04 -18.73
C ILE A 217 20.80 -8.40 -19.43
N LEU A 218 19.67 -8.86 -19.97
CA LEU A 218 19.57 -10.17 -20.63
C LEU A 218 20.31 -10.23 -21.97
N LYS A 219 20.31 -9.13 -22.73
CA LYS A 219 21.01 -9.04 -24.03
C LYS A 219 22.52 -8.96 -23.86
N ASN A 220 23.01 -8.24 -22.85
CA ASN A 220 24.43 -7.90 -22.69
C ASN A 220 25.18 -8.70 -21.63
N LEU A 221 24.73 -9.92 -21.30
CA LEU A 221 25.39 -10.79 -20.30
C LEU A 221 26.90 -11.01 -20.54
N ARG A 222 27.37 -10.87 -21.78
CA ARG A 222 28.78 -11.07 -22.15
C ARG A 222 29.68 -9.85 -21.89
N ASN A 223 29.13 -8.64 -21.82
CA ASN A 223 29.92 -7.42 -21.62
C ASN A 223 29.87 -6.99 -20.15
N GLY A 224 30.86 -7.43 -19.36
CA GLY A 224 30.89 -7.19 -17.91
C GLY A 224 30.93 -5.71 -17.52
N ASP A 225 31.70 -4.89 -18.23
CA ASP A 225 31.82 -3.44 -17.92
C ASP A 225 30.48 -2.73 -18.05
N TYR A 226 29.78 -2.98 -19.18
CA TYR A 226 28.48 -2.36 -19.43
C TYR A 226 27.40 -2.82 -18.45
N LEU A 227 27.48 -4.07 -17.98
CA LEU A 227 26.58 -4.57 -16.94
C LEU A 227 26.80 -3.85 -15.60
N VAL A 228 28.04 -3.55 -15.23
CA VAL A 228 28.33 -2.79 -14.00
C VAL A 228 27.67 -1.41 -14.07
N ASP A 229 27.79 -0.73 -15.21
CA ASP A 229 27.19 0.58 -15.46
C ASP A 229 25.66 0.53 -15.38
N ILE A 230 25.02 -0.43 -16.06
CA ILE A 230 23.56 -0.62 -16.00
C ILE A 230 23.09 -0.92 -14.58
N ILE A 231 23.75 -1.84 -13.87
CA ILE A 231 23.36 -2.19 -12.49
C ILE A 231 23.52 -0.98 -11.57
N SER A 232 24.53 -0.14 -11.77
CA SER A 232 24.73 1.10 -10.99
C SER A 232 23.59 2.10 -11.20
N VAL A 233 23.14 2.27 -12.44
CA VAL A 233 22.01 3.14 -12.77
C VAL A 233 20.70 2.53 -12.21
N TYR A 234 20.55 1.22 -12.28
CA TYR A 234 19.39 0.51 -11.75
C TYR A 234 19.31 0.56 -10.23
N GLU A 235 20.46 0.44 -9.55
CA GLU A 235 20.59 0.65 -8.11
C GLU A 235 20.20 2.09 -7.72
N SER A 236 20.62 3.07 -8.51
CA SER A 236 20.28 4.48 -8.27
C SER A 236 18.77 4.72 -8.37
N LEU A 237 18.08 4.04 -9.28
CA LEU A 237 16.62 4.06 -9.38
C LEU A 237 15.96 3.46 -8.12
N ILE A 238 16.49 2.34 -7.61
CA ILE A 238 15.96 1.66 -6.40
C ILE A 238 16.22 2.50 -5.14
N MET A 239 17.34 3.23 -5.08
CA MET A 239 17.68 4.10 -3.94
C MET A 239 16.85 5.38 -3.89
N ASN A 240 16.10 5.71 -4.93
CA ASN A 240 15.31 6.94 -4.97
C ASN A 240 14.10 6.84 -4.02
N LYS A 241 14.16 7.62 -2.93
CA LYS A 241 13.12 7.68 -1.89
C LYS A 241 11.80 8.32 -2.36
N MET A 242 11.83 9.06 -3.46
CA MET A 242 10.67 9.77 -3.98
C MET A 242 9.76 8.85 -4.80
N ILE A 243 10.17 7.61 -5.05
CA ILE A 243 9.50 6.67 -5.94
C ILE A 243 8.99 5.47 -5.16
N PHE A 244 7.73 5.11 -5.41
CA PHE A 244 7.16 3.87 -4.88
C PHE A 244 7.54 2.69 -5.78
N ILE A 245 8.71 2.09 -5.54
CA ILE A 245 9.25 0.99 -6.36
C ILE A 245 8.66 -0.39 -6.03
N GLU A 246 7.99 -0.50 -4.88
CA GLU A 246 7.45 -1.75 -4.34
C GLU A 246 6.63 -2.60 -5.33
N PRO A 247 5.72 -2.04 -6.16
CA PRO A 247 4.95 -2.83 -7.12
C PRO A 247 5.82 -3.55 -8.15
N TYR A 248 6.98 -3.00 -8.49
CA TYR A 248 7.86 -3.50 -9.56
C TYR A 248 8.90 -4.49 -9.05
N MET A 249 9.08 -4.61 -7.74
CA MET A 249 10.13 -5.44 -7.11
C MET A 249 10.14 -6.89 -7.61
N HIS A 250 8.97 -7.47 -7.86
CA HIS A 250 8.85 -8.84 -8.36
C HIS A 250 9.42 -9.03 -9.79
N GLN A 251 9.49 -7.96 -10.59
CA GLN A 251 10.08 -7.93 -11.93
C GLN A 251 11.56 -7.55 -11.92
N MET A 252 12.00 -6.76 -10.94
CA MET A 252 13.39 -6.31 -10.80
C MET A 252 14.29 -7.38 -10.18
N LEU A 253 13.77 -8.14 -9.22
CA LEU A 253 14.56 -9.13 -8.50
C LEU A 253 15.08 -10.27 -9.40
N PRO A 254 14.31 -10.84 -10.34
CA PRO A 254 14.80 -11.90 -11.22
C PRO A 254 15.96 -11.48 -12.13
N SER A 255 15.96 -10.25 -12.65
CA SER A 255 17.05 -9.76 -13.51
C SER A 255 18.35 -9.60 -12.70
N LEU A 256 18.26 -9.01 -11.50
CA LEU A 256 19.39 -8.91 -10.58
C LEU A 256 19.91 -10.29 -10.14
N LEU A 257 19.02 -11.24 -9.81
CA LEU A 257 19.42 -12.60 -9.46
C LEU A 257 20.08 -13.32 -10.65
N THR A 258 19.63 -13.04 -11.88
CA THR A 258 20.26 -13.55 -13.10
C THR A 258 21.67 -12.99 -13.27
N CYS A 259 21.91 -11.71 -12.94
CA CYS A 259 23.25 -11.11 -12.90
C CYS A 259 24.16 -11.73 -11.83
N VAL A 260 23.63 -12.29 -10.74
CA VAL A 260 24.44 -12.95 -9.72
C VAL A 260 24.77 -14.38 -10.12
N VAL A 261 23.77 -15.13 -10.59
CA VAL A 261 23.82 -16.59 -10.77
C VAL A 261 24.19 -17.00 -12.20
N GLY A 262 24.12 -16.10 -13.19
CA GLY A 262 24.29 -16.42 -14.61
C GLY A 262 25.59 -17.17 -14.93
N LYS A 263 25.50 -18.17 -15.83
CA LYS A 263 26.60 -19.09 -16.19
C LYS A 263 27.72 -18.43 -17.02
N SER A 264 27.42 -17.34 -17.74
CA SER A 264 28.30 -16.77 -18.77
C SER A 264 28.39 -15.25 -18.68
N ILE A 265 28.69 -14.74 -17.49
CA ILE A 265 28.75 -13.29 -17.24
C ILE A 265 30.17 -12.82 -17.48
N GLY A 266 30.37 -11.95 -18.48
CA GLY A 266 31.68 -11.35 -18.74
C GLY A 266 32.76 -12.30 -19.27
N ILE A 267 32.41 -13.49 -19.78
CA ILE A 267 33.40 -14.42 -20.35
C ILE A 267 33.92 -13.85 -21.67
N ILE A 268 35.11 -13.27 -21.62
CA ILE A 268 35.90 -12.93 -22.81
C ILE A 268 36.49 -14.25 -23.33
N HIS A 269 35.90 -14.85 -24.36
CA HIS A 269 36.60 -15.87 -25.15
C HIS A 269 37.72 -15.20 -25.96
N LYS A 270 38.79 -14.78 -25.31
CA LYS A 270 40.08 -14.58 -25.99
C LYS A 270 40.89 -15.84 -25.76
N HIS A 271 41.45 -16.39 -26.84
CA HIS A 271 42.45 -17.44 -26.78
C HIS A 271 43.49 -17.09 -25.69
N PRO A 272 43.81 -18.01 -24.77
CA PRO A 272 44.79 -17.75 -23.74
C PRO A 272 46.16 -17.66 -24.40
N SER A 273 46.65 -16.44 -24.66
CA SER A 273 48.09 -16.22 -24.81
C SER A 273 48.70 -16.22 -23.40
N GLU A 274 49.67 -17.10 -23.20
CA GLU A 274 50.23 -17.58 -21.92
C GLU A 274 50.87 -16.51 -21.01
N GLU A 275 50.72 -15.21 -21.31
CA GLU A 275 51.38 -14.10 -20.61
C GLU A 275 50.46 -13.30 -19.67
N GLU A 276 49.14 -13.49 -19.69
CA GLU A 276 48.21 -12.82 -18.75
C GLU A 276 47.98 -13.59 -17.43
N LEU A 277 48.59 -14.78 -17.28
CA LEU A 277 48.39 -15.69 -16.14
C LEU A 277 49.08 -15.28 -14.83
N VAL A 278 49.93 -14.24 -14.83
CA VAL A 278 50.80 -13.96 -13.67
C VAL A 278 50.53 -12.61 -13.00
N ASN A 279 49.88 -11.64 -13.68
CA ASN A 279 49.87 -10.25 -13.20
C ASN A 279 48.50 -9.59 -12.99
N ASN A 280 47.38 -10.26 -13.30
CA ASN A 280 46.07 -9.77 -12.89
C ASN A 280 45.68 -10.50 -11.62
N SER A 281 45.59 -9.78 -10.50
CA SER A 281 44.88 -10.27 -9.32
C SER A 281 43.51 -10.78 -9.77
N ASP A 282 43.25 -12.07 -9.57
CA ASP A 282 42.00 -12.78 -9.90
C ASP A 282 40.71 -12.12 -9.32
N GLU A 283 40.84 -10.99 -8.62
CA GLU A 283 39.78 -10.25 -7.95
C GLU A 283 38.97 -9.30 -8.84
N ASP A 284 39.46 -8.89 -10.02
CA ASP A 284 38.87 -7.80 -10.82
C ASP A 284 38.54 -8.19 -12.27
N THR A 285 38.06 -9.41 -12.51
CA THR A 285 37.41 -9.70 -13.79
C THR A 285 36.08 -8.92 -13.90
N PRO A 286 35.76 -8.33 -15.05
CA PRO A 286 34.58 -7.48 -15.21
C PRO A 286 33.27 -8.24 -14.92
N GLY A 287 33.24 -9.56 -15.15
CA GLY A 287 32.13 -10.42 -14.75
C GLY A 287 31.97 -10.59 -13.23
N LEU A 288 33.06 -10.61 -12.46
CA LEU A 288 33.03 -10.70 -11.00
C LEU A 288 32.58 -9.37 -10.37
N SER A 289 33.02 -8.25 -10.94
CA SER A 289 32.59 -6.90 -10.54
C SER A 289 31.09 -6.68 -10.73
N ALA A 290 30.52 -7.14 -11.84
CA ALA A 290 29.07 -7.11 -12.08
C ALA A 290 28.29 -7.92 -11.02
N ARG A 291 28.77 -9.13 -10.69
CA ARG A 291 28.16 -9.97 -9.63
C ARG A 291 28.23 -9.32 -8.25
N ARG A 292 29.37 -8.70 -7.91
CA ARG A 292 29.54 -7.99 -6.63
C ARG A 292 28.55 -6.82 -6.54
N ARG A 293 28.41 -6.03 -7.61
CA ARG A 293 27.48 -4.90 -7.63
C ARG A 293 26.02 -5.36 -7.51
N ALA A 294 25.59 -6.35 -8.30
CA ALA A 294 24.24 -6.91 -8.20
C ALA A 294 23.93 -7.44 -6.79
N SER A 295 24.91 -8.04 -6.13
CA SER A 295 24.77 -8.54 -4.75
C SER A 295 24.61 -7.41 -3.71
N ILE A 296 25.22 -6.25 -3.95
CA ILE A 296 25.03 -5.05 -3.11
C ILE A 296 23.62 -4.50 -3.32
N THR A 297 23.16 -4.41 -4.56
CA THR A 297 21.80 -3.96 -4.88
C THR A 297 20.74 -4.89 -4.27
N ILE A 298 20.93 -6.21 -4.36
CA ILE A 298 20.04 -7.20 -3.73
C ILE A 298 20.05 -7.06 -2.21
N LYS A 299 21.20 -6.80 -1.59
CA LYS A 299 21.28 -6.53 -0.16
C LYS A 299 20.45 -5.30 0.21
N TYR A 300 20.61 -4.19 -0.52
CA TYR A 300 19.83 -2.98 -0.27
C TYR A 300 18.32 -3.26 -0.35
N ILE A 301 17.90 -4.03 -1.36
CA ILE A 301 16.51 -4.49 -1.50
C ILE A 301 16.08 -5.33 -0.30
N TYR A 302 16.92 -6.28 0.13
CA TYR A 302 16.63 -7.17 1.25
C TYR A 302 16.48 -6.39 2.56
N ASP A 303 17.43 -5.52 2.89
CA ASP A 303 17.42 -4.75 4.14
C ASP A 303 16.23 -3.78 4.19
N THR A 304 15.86 -3.19 3.04
CA THR A 304 14.78 -2.20 2.96
C THR A 304 13.40 -2.86 2.95
N TYR A 305 13.22 -3.96 2.20
CA TYR A 305 11.89 -4.51 1.89
C TYR A 305 11.60 -5.87 2.51
N SER A 306 12.55 -6.52 3.19
CA SER A 306 12.32 -7.84 3.82
C SER A 306 11.23 -7.82 4.90
N LEU A 307 10.99 -6.68 5.55
CA LEU A 307 9.95 -6.55 6.58
C LEU A 307 8.57 -6.32 5.97
N SER A 308 8.49 -5.57 4.86
CA SER A 308 7.25 -5.28 4.16
C SER A 308 6.74 -6.50 3.38
N TYR A 309 7.65 -7.33 2.85
CA TYR A 309 7.31 -8.48 2.01
C TYR A 309 7.84 -9.79 2.61
N THR A 310 6.94 -10.55 3.24
CA THR A 310 7.26 -11.86 3.83
C THR A 310 7.72 -12.90 2.80
N THR A 311 7.37 -12.72 1.52
CA THR A 311 7.72 -13.65 0.43
C THR A 311 9.06 -13.33 -0.24
N LEU A 312 9.61 -12.12 -0.05
CA LEU A 312 10.84 -11.66 -0.72
C LEU A 312 12.07 -12.42 -0.19
N ALA A 313 12.26 -12.41 1.12
CA ALA A 313 13.38 -13.06 1.79
C ALA A 313 13.51 -14.56 1.45
N PRO A 314 12.46 -15.40 1.59
CA PRO A 314 12.57 -16.81 1.26
C PRO A 314 12.83 -17.04 -0.24
N ARG A 315 12.31 -16.18 -1.13
CA ARG A 315 12.55 -16.31 -2.58
C ARG A 315 14.01 -16.06 -2.96
N VAL A 316 14.64 -15.03 -2.40
CA VAL A 316 16.06 -14.74 -2.61
C VAL A 316 16.92 -15.89 -2.08
N LEU A 317 16.69 -16.29 -0.82
CA LEU A 317 17.46 -17.34 -0.17
C LEU A 317 17.34 -18.69 -0.90
N ASN A 318 16.12 -19.11 -1.26
CA ASN A 318 15.90 -20.37 -1.99
C ASN A 318 16.56 -20.37 -3.36
N THR A 319 16.57 -19.23 -4.06
CA THR A 319 17.22 -19.13 -5.36
C THR A 319 18.73 -19.29 -5.22
N LEU A 320 19.35 -18.59 -4.28
CA LEU A 320 20.80 -18.66 -4.04
C LEU A 320 21.22 -20.05 -3.51
N LEU A 321 20.46 -20.62 -2.59
CA LEU A 321 20.73 -21.96 -2.06
C LEU A 321 20.60 -23.05 -3.11
N LYS A 322 19.56 -22.99 -3.96
CA LYS A 322 19.41 -23.92 -5.07
C LYS A 322 20.60 -23.86 -6.03
N THR A 323 21.18 -22.67 -6.22
CA THR A 323 22.34 -22.49 -7.09
C THR A 323 23.64 -22.90 -6.45
N TRP A 324 23.73 -22.86 -5.12
CA TRP A 324 24.87 -23.36 -4.37
C TRP A 324 24.85 -24.91 -4.29
N ALA A 325 23.68 -25.51 -4.10
CA ALA A 325 23.53 -26.96 -4.02
C ALA A 325 23.76 -27.71 -5.36
N ASP A 326 23.61 -27.01 -6.49
CA ASP A 326 23.71 -27.61 -7.83
C ASP A 326 25.16 -27.67 -8.32
N SER A 327 25.78 -28.85 -8.24
CA SER A 327 27.17 -29.09 -8.68
C SER A 327 27.40 -28.95 -10.19
N THR A 328 26.34 -28.79 -11.00
CA THR A 328 26.45 -28.61 -12.46
C THR A 328 26.68 -27.15 -12.89
N LYS A 329 26.70 -26.21 -11.93
CA LYS A 329 26.90 -24.78 -12.18
C LYS A 329 28.38 -24.41 -12.21
N SER A 330 28.70 -23.30 -12.89
CA SER A 330 30.08 -22.83 -13.03
C SER A 330 30.63 -22.31 -11.68
N PRO A 331 31.96 -22.37 -11.44
CA PRO A 331 32.58 -21.88 -10.20
C PRO A 331 32.28 -20.42 -9.92
N GLU A 332 32.17 -19.65 -11.00
CA GLU A 332 31.73 -18.28 -11.08
C GLU A 332 30.30 -18.02 -10.56
N SER A 333 29.33 -18.89 -10.92
CA SER A 333 27.96 -18.82 -10.39
C SER A 333 27.93 -19.14 -8.90
N HIS A 334 28.74 -20.10 -8.44
CA HIS A 334 28.87 -20.42 -7.02
C HIS A 334 29.48 -19.25 -6.24
N TYR A 335 30.49 -18.57 -6.81
CA TYR A 335 31.06 -17.36 -6.22
C TYR A 335 29.99 -16.29 -6.01
N GLY A 336 29.19 -15.98 -7.04
CA GLY A 336 28.12 -14.98 -6.94
C GLY A 336 27.09 -15.33 -5.88
N ALA A 337 26.63 -16.59 -5.86
CA ALA A 337 25.65 -17.07 -4.89
C ALA A 337 26.16 -16.95 -3.45
N ILE A 338 27.39 -17.42 -3.20
CA ILE A 338 28.02 -17.37 -1.88
C ILE A 338 28.29 -15.92 -1.46
N TYR A 339 28.81 -15.09 -2.36
CA TYR A 339 29.06 -13.68 -2.05
C TYR A 339 27.78 -12.94 -1.66
N CYS A 340 26.69 -13.17 -2.39
CA CYS A 340 25.38 -12.59 -2.08
C CYS A 340 24.86 -13.09 -0.72
N LEU A 341 24.95 -14.39 -0.43
CA LEU A 341 24.57 -14.98 0.86
C LEU A 341 25.37 -14.42 2.04
N CYS A 342 26.68 -14.23 1.87
CA CYS A 342 27.52 -13.61 2.88
C CYS A 342 27.16 -12.12 3.09
N ASN A 343 26.74 -11.42 2.03
CA ASN A 343 26.42 -9.99 2.12
C ASN A 343 25.03 -9.71 2.73
N LEU A 344 24.09 -10.66 2.63
CA LEU A 344 22.70 -10.55 3.10
C LEU A 344 22.57 -10.38 4.64
N GLY A 345 23.56 -10.80 5.43
CA GLY A 345 23.65 -10.49 6.86
C GLY A 345 24.05 -11.67 7.77
N GLU A 346 24.50 -11.36 8.99
CA GLU A 346 25.09 -12.33 9.93
C GLU A 346 24.16 -13.47 10.33
N LYS A 347 22.84 -13.22 10.41
CA LYS A 347 21.85 -14.26 10.71
C LYS A 347 21.79 -15.35 9.62
N VAL A 348 21.95 -14.95 8.35
CA VAL A 348 21.97 -15.86 7.21
C VAL A 348 23.30 -16.63 7.18
N ILE A 349 24.41 -15.98 7.53
CA ILE A 349 25.71 -16.63 7.65
C ILE A 349 25.66 -17.75 8.70
N ASN A 350 25.19 -17.42 9.91
CA ASN A 350 25.17 -18.37 11.03
C ASN A 350 24.16 -19.51 10.82
N GLY A 351 23.01 -19.22 10.21
CA GLY A 351 21.96 -20.22 9.99
C GLY A 351 22.22 -21.13 8.79
N VAL A 352 22.71 -20.58 7.68
CA VAL A 352 22.75 -21.27 6.39
C VAL A 352 24.18 -21.53 5.96
N VAL A 353 25.03 -20.50 5.91
CA VAL A 353 26.37 -20.62 5.32
C VAL A 353 27.25 -21.59 6.11
N ILE A 354 27.24 -21.53 7.45
CA ILE A 354 28.04 -22.42 8.30
C ILE A 354 27.60 -23.89 8.18
N GLN A 355 26.29 -24.15 8.08
CA GLN A 355 25.77 -25.51 7.99
C GLN A 355 26.14 -26.18 6.66
N PHE A 356 25.97 -25.47 5.55
CA PHE A 356 26.26 -26.00 4.21
C PHE A 356 27.74 -25.92 3.83
N LYS A 357 28.57 -25.17 4.58
CA LYS A 357 30.02 -25.03 4.33
C LYS A 357 30.73 -26.38 4.30
N ASN A 358 30.50 -27.23 5.31
CA ASN A 358 31.22 -28.49 5.46
C ASN A 358 30.87 -29.45 4.31
N GLU A 359 29.58 -29.56 3.99
CA GLU A 359 29.11 -30.39 2.88
C GLU A 359 29.65 -29.92 1.51
N TYR A 360 29.80 -28.61 1.32
CA TYR A 360 30.34 -28.05 0.09
C TYR A 360 31.85 -28.25 -0.05
N LEU A 361 32.61 -28.15 1.04
CA LEU A 361 34.05 -28.41 1.06
C LEU A 361 34.36 -29.88 0.76
N ASP A 362 33.52 -30.82 1.22
CA ASP A 362 33.69 -32.26 0.95
C ASP A 362 33.38 -32.64 -0.50
N LYS A 363 32.51 -31.87 -1.19
CA LYS A 363 32.02 -32.19 -2.54
C LYS A 363 32.77 -31.50 -3.68
N THR A 364 33.61 -30.50 -3.42
CA THR A 364 34.19 -29.65 -4.48
C THR A 364 35.71 -29.78 -4.62
N ASP A 365 36.19 -29.85 -5.87
CA ASP A 365 37.61 -29.84 -6.18
C ASP A 365 38.25 -28.50 -5.76
N HIS A 366 39.16 -28.53 -4.79
CA HIS A 366 39.83 -27.35 -4.23
C HIS A 366 40.54 -26.45 -5.25
N ILE A 367 40.92 -27.00 -6.41
CA ILE A 367 41.68 -26.29 -7.46
C ILE A 367 40.76 -25.44 -8.36
N LYS A 368 39.53 -25.90 -8.65
CA LYS A 368 38.57 -25.18 -9.53
C LYS A 368 37.69 -24.18 -8.78
N TYR A 369 37.53 -24.36 -7.46
CA TYR A 369 36.64 -23.55 -6.62
C TYR A 369 37.40 -22.70 -5.57
N SER A 370 38.67 -22.38 -5.83
CA SER A 370 39.53 -21.61 -4.91
C SER A 370 38.92 -20.25 -4.52
N LEU A 371 38.31 -19.53 -5.46
CA LEU A 371 37.68 -18.22 -5.24
C LEU A 371 36.48 -18.27 -4.27
N PRO A 372 35.45 -19.13 -4.47
CA PRO A 372 34.39 -19.34 -3.48
C PRO A 372 34.89 -19.81 -2.11
N ILE A 373 35.89 -20.70 -2.07
CA ILE A 373 36.41 -21.29 -0.82
C ILE A 373 37.16 -20.22 0.00
N ASN A 374 37.93 -19.36 -0.65
CA ASN A 374 38.61 -18.23 0.01
C ASN A 374 37.61 -17.21 0.59
N LEU A 375 36.50 -16.94 -0.11
CA LEU A 375 35.42 -16.11 0.43
C LEU A 375 34.77 -16.75 1.67
N LEU A 376 34.42 -18.03 1.60
CA LEU A 376 33.82 -18.73 2.75
C LEU A 376 34.74 -18.64 3.97
N ASN A 377 36.05 -18.83 3.79
CA ASN A 377 37.02 -18.73 4.88
C ASN A 377 37.24 -17.29 5.39
N LYS A 378 36.98 -16.26 4.58
CA LYS A 378 37.06 -14.85 5.00
C LYS A 378 35.86 -14.42 5.84
N TYR A 379 34.66 -14.90 5.51
CA TYR A 379 33.40 -14.50 6.15
C TYR A 379 32.96 -15.40 7.32
N THR A 380 33.63 -16.53 7.56
CA THR A 380 33.32 -17.46 8.66
C THR A 380 34.41 -17.53 9.75
N LYS A 381 35.27 -16.50 9.80
CA LYS A 381 36.29 -16.34 10.86
C LYS A 381 35.74 -15.64 12.08
#